data_AF-A0A920HWC1-F1
#
_entry.id   AF-A0A920HWC1-F1
#
_cell.length_a   1.000
_cell.length_b   1.000
_cell.length_c   1.000
_cell.angle_alpha   90.00
_cell.angle_beta   90.00
_cell.angle_gamma   90.00
#
_symmetry.space_group_name_H-M   'P 1'
#
loop_
_entity.id
_entity.type
_entity.pdbx_description
1 polymer ?
#
loop_
_entity_poly.entity_id
_entity_poly.type
_entity_poly.pdbx_seq_one_letter_code
_entity_poly.pdbx_strand_id
1 'polypeptide(L)'
;MYRDNTPSIGSHEAMQVSNEMQMLNLPETQKSEIALLHDYEACWMTELDGQTEDFHYTRLMIDFYKSVRVNGGSLDIVGKKADFAGYKLIIVPSFVHLETDTFKKMVSSGAKILAGPRTGLKNRNFQIPENLSLEGLGYKVKRVDALPYELPIEVEWKGQKGKFHVWRELGDSSGISEGKSEDGFPVITSGNQGSYLCGWPDEALLSSIMKEQMTIAGLKPITLPEYLRVRQRGDLLFFTNYGKKNVDIPDAFQGEILLGSKNMKQADVTIIKINR
;
A
#
# COMPACT_ATOMS: atom_id res chain seq x y z
N MET A 1 -5.40 29.84 19.08
CA MET A 1 -5.61 30.96 20.01
C MET A 1 -5.58 30.41 21.41
N TYR A 2 -4.94 31.11 22.34
CA TYR A 2 -5.10 30.83 23.76
C TYR A 2 -6.49 31.26 24.23
N ARG A 3 -6.89 30.88 25.46
CA ARG A 3 -8.23 31.19 26.01
C ARG A 3 -8.45 32.69 26.27
N ASP A 4 -7.40 33.50 26.20
CA ASP A 4 -7.40 34.96 26.32
C ASP A 4 -7.46 35.67 24.95
N ASN A 5 -7.74 34.92 23.86
CA ASN A 5 -7.76 35.39 22.48
C ASN A 5 -6.41 35.84 21.92
N THR A 6 -5.30 35.59 22.60
CA THR A 6 -3.97 35.85 22.03
C THR A 6 -3.56 34.77 21.02
N PRO A 7 -2.77 35.11 19.99
CA PRO A 7 -2.23 34.12 19.05
C PRO A 7 -1.42 33.04 19.75
N SER A 8 -1.67 31.77 19.40
CA SER A 8 -0.88 30.62 19.86
C SER A 8 0.07 30.15 18.77
N ILE A 9 0.95 29.18 19.07
CA ILE A 9 1.96 28.65 18.13
C ILE A 9 1.39 28.35 16.73
N GLY A 10 0.26 27.63 16.65
CA GLY A 10 -0.37 27.33 15.36
C GLY A 10 -0.81 28.55 14.52
N SER A 11 -0.99 29.73 15.13
CA SER A 11 -1.24 30.97 14.38
C SER A 11 0.00 31.45 13.63
N HIS A 12 1.18 31.27 14.21
CA HIS A 12 2.45 31.63 13.57
C HIS A 12 2.75 30.67 12.42
N GLU A 13 2.56 29.36 12.64
CA GLU A 13 2.72 28.33 11.60
C GLU A 13 1.74 28.55 10.44
N ALA A 14 0.47 28.86 10.72
CA ALA A 14 -0.52 29.15 9.67
C ALA A 14 -0.15 30.41 8.85
N MET A 15 0.37 31.44 9.50
CA MET A 15 0.84 32.66 8.81
C MET A 15 2.08 32.37 7.94
N GLN A 16 3.01 31.56 8.44
CA GLN A 16 4.16 31.10 7.66
C GLN A 16 3.71 30.37 6.40
N VAL A 17 2.84 29.36 6.53
CA VAL A 17 2.31 28.61 5.38
C VAL A 17 1.56 29.53 4.42
N SER A 18 0.77 30.50 4.91
CA SER A 18 0.09 31.49 4.06
C SER A 18 1.08 32.28 3.20
N ASN A 19 2.20 32.73 3.77
CA ASN A 19 3.23 33.46 3.02
C ASN A 19 3.98 32.56 2.04
N GLU A 20 4.32 31.33 2.44
CA GLU A 20 4.96 30.32 1.58
C GLU A 20 4.10 29.99 0.36
N MET A 21 2.79 29.84 0.57
CA MET A 21 1.83 29.55 -0.49
C MET A 21 1.71 30.68 -1.52
N GLN A 22 1.92 31.94 -1.14
CA GLN A 22 1.92 33.07 -2.09
C GLN A 22 3.13 33.05 -3.04
N MET A 23 4.21 32.35 -2.65
CA MET A 23 5.42 32.21 -3.46
C MET A 23 5.36 30.98 -4.39
N LEU A 24 4.37 30.11 -4.23
CA LEU A 24 4.27 28.83 -4.93
C LEU A 24 3.10 28.83 -5.92
N ASN A 25 3.38 28.47 -7.17
CA ASN A 25 2.31 28.13 -8.11
C ASN A 25 1.95 26.65 -7.98
N LEU A 26 0.86 26.34 -7.28
CA LEU A 26 0.45 24.95 -7.06
C LEU A 26 -0.27 24.37 -8.28
N PRO A 27 0.28 23.33 -8.93
CA PRO A 27 -0.40 22.67 -10.04
C PRO A 27 -1.63 21.89 -9.55
N GLU A 28 -2.49 21.46 -10.47
CA GLU A 28 -3.60 20.56 -10.15
C GLU A 28 -3.10 19.20 -9.64
N THR A 29 -3.91 18.55 -8.79
CA THR A 29 -3.63 17.16 -8.40
C THR A 29 -3.88 16.25 -9.60
N GLN A 30 -2.93 15.36 -9.88
CA GLN A 30 -3.03 14.38 -10.97
C GLN A 30 -3.35 12.99 -10.38
N LYS A 31 -4.03 12.17 -11.18
CA LYS A 31 -4.29 10.76 -10.86
C LYS A 31 -2.96 10.05 -10.58
N SER A 32 -2.90 9.28 -9.50
CA SER A 32 -1.71 8.48 -9.21
C SER A 32 -1.59 7.30 -10.19
N GLU A 33 -0.39 6.76 -10.36
CA GLU A 33 -0.17 5.52 -11.11
C GLU A 33 -0.51 4.26 -10.28
N ILE A 34 -0.78 4.41 -8.99
CA ILE A 34 -1.12 3.31 -8.06
C ILE A 34 -2.52 3.53 -7.50
N ALA A 35 -3.35 2.50 -7.58
CA ALA A 35 -4.64 2.43 -6.91
C ALA A 35 -4.58 1.46 -5.72
N LEU A 36 -5.05 1.90 -4.55
CA LEU A 36 -5.31 1.06 -3.39
C LEU A 36 -6.83 0.92 -3.24
N LEU A 37 -7.33 -0.30 -3.39
CA LEU A 37 -8.77 -0.54 -3.31
C LEU A 37 -9.24 -0.55 -1.86
N HIS A 38 -10.31 0.20 -1.61
CA HIS A 38 -11.04 0.20 -0.35
C HIS A 38 -12.53 -0.06 -0.60
N ASP A 39 -13.13 -0.90 0.22
CA ASP A 39 -14.57 -1.19 0.16
C ASP A 39 -15.13 -1.37 1.58
N TYR A 40 -16.20 -0.64 1.90
CA TYR A 40 -16.86 -0.74 3.20
C TYR A 40 -17.49 -2.11 3.39
N GLU A 41 -18.03 -2.71 2.33
CA GLU A 41 -18.58 -4.06 2.39
C GLU A 41 -17.47 -5.09 2.70
N ALA A 42 -16.28 -4.95 2.12
CA ALA A 42 -15.14 -5.80 2.50
C ALA A 42 -14.77 -5.65 3.99
N CYS A 43 -14.84 -4.44 4.55
CA CYS A 43 -14.63 -4.17 5.98
C CYS A 43 -15.67 -4.90 6.83
N TRP A 44 -16.96 -4.70 6.55
CA TRP A 44 -18.06 -5.35 7.27
C TRP A 44 -18.01 -6.87 7.14
N MET A 45 -17.73 -7.40 5.95
CA MET A 45 -17.61 -8.84 5.74
C MET A 45 -16.48 -9.45 6.56
N THR A 46 -15.36 -8.74 6.67
CA THR A 46 -14.21 -9.17 7.47
C THR A 46 -14.58 -9.21 8.96
N GLU A 47 -15.27 -8.18 9.45
CA GLU A 47 -15.74 -8.09 10.84
C GLU A 47 -16.78 -9.18 11.16
N LEU A 48 -17.73 -9.42 10.25
CA LEU A 48 -18.75 -10.47 10.40
C LEU A 48 -18.17 -11.89 10.43
N ASP A 49 -17.09 -12.13 9.68
CA ASP A 49 -16.48 -13.46 9.60
C ASP A 49 -15.73 -13.81 10.89
N GLY A 50 -15.20 -12.80 11.60
CA GLY A 50 -14.76 -12.91 13.01
C GLY A 50 -13.72 -14.00 13.30
N GLN A 51 -12.96 -14.46 12.30
CA GLN A 51 -12.15 -15.68 12.42
C GLN A 51 -10.94 -15.52 13.34
N THR A 52 -10.49 -14.29 13.57
CA THR A 52 -9.52 -13.95 14.61
C THR A 52 -9.75 -12.53 15.09
N GLU A 53 -9.56 -12.30 16.38
CA GLU A 53 -9.63 -10.98 17.02
C GLU A 53 -8.59 -10.01 16.44
N ASP A 54 -7.45 -10.53 15.97
CA ASP A 54 -6.33 -9.69 15.51
C ASP A 54 -6.46 -9.22 14.05
N PHE A 55 -7.44 -9.73 13.28
CA PHE A 55 -7.61 -9.36 11.87
C PHE A 55 -8.51 -8.12 11.75
N HIS A 56 -7.87 -6.96 11.67
CA HIS A 56 -8.54 -5.71 11.38
C HIS A 56 -8.27 -5.25 9.94
N TYR A 57 -9.32 -5.19 9.12
CA TYR A 57 -9.25 -4.76 7.71
C TYR A 57 -8.51 -3.42 7.53
N THR A 58 -8.85 -2.42 8.36
CA THR A 58 -8.25 -1.08 8.28
C THR A 58 -6.75 -1.09 8.58
N ARG A 59 -6.30 -1.96 9.50
CA ARG A 59 -4.87 -2.12 9.80
C ARG A 59 -4.13 -2.69 8.59
N LEU A 60 -4.66 -3.75 7.97
CA LEU A 60 -4.07 -4.32 6.75
C LEU A 60 -4.01 -3.28 5.62
N MET A 61 -5.09 -2.52 5.41
CA MET A 61 -5.13 -1.44 4.43
C MET A 61 -4.04 -0.39 4.70
N ILE A 62 -3.85 0.01 5.96
CA ILE A 62 -2.79 0.94 6.36
C ILE A 62 -1.40 0.34 6.12
N ASP A 63 -1.18 -0.96 6.34
CA ASP A 63 0.10 -1.60 6.09
C ASP A 63 0.45 -1.60 4.59
N PHE A 64 -0.52 -1.90 3.72
CA PHE A 64 -0.37 -1.73 2.27
C PHE A 64 -0.12 -0.27 1.87
N TYR A 65 -0.90 0.68 2.42
CA TYR A 65 -0.70 2.10 2.19
C TYR A 65 0.73 2.53 2.57
N LYS A 66 1.17 2.19 3.78
CA LYS A 66 2.52 2.48 4.29
C LYS A 66 3.59 1.90 3.38
N SER A 67 3.45 0.65 2.95
CA SER A 67 4.42 -0.03 2.08
C SER A 67 4.66 0.69 0.75
N VAL A 68 3.63 1.33 0.18
CA VAL A 68 3.77 2.19 -1.00
C VAL A 68 4.47 3.50 -0.64
N ARG A 69 4.04 4.15 0.46
CA ARG A 69 4.56 5.45 0.89
C ARG A 69 6.04 5.41 1.30
N VAL A 70 6.49 4.34 1.95
CA VAL A 70 7.92 4.16 2.30
C VAL A 70 8.77 3.87 1.07
N ASN A 71 8.18 3.39 -0.03
CA ASN A 71 8.86 3.22 -1.33
C ASN A 71 8.70 4.45 -2.25
N GLY A 72 8.35 5.61 -1.68
CA GLY A 72 8.28 6.88 -2.40
C GLY A 72 7.08 7.03 -3.32
N GLY A 73 6.15 6.08 -3.31
CA GLY A 73 4.95 6.11 -4.15
C GLY A 73 3.90 7.09 -3.63
N SER A 74 3.20 7.73 -4.57
CA SER A 74 1.87 8.30 -4.32
C SER A 74 0.81 7.29 -4.74
N LEU A 75 -0.40 7.38 -4.20
CA LEU A 75 -1.48 6.45 -4.51
C LEU A 75 -2.84 7.12 -4.33
N ASP A 76 -3.81 6.62 -5.08
CA ASP A 76 -5.22 6.95 -4.91
C ASP A 76 -5.91 5.82 -4.13
N ILE A 77 -6.77 6.17 -3.18
CA ILE A 77 -7.66 5.20 -2.53
C ILE A 77 -8.99 5.22 -3.28
N VAL A 78 -9.37 4.11 -3.88
CA VAL A 78 -10.52 4.02 -4.78
C VAL A 78 -11.45 2.87 -4.44
N GLY A 79 -12.73 3.02 -4.76
CA GLY A 79 -13.73 1.97 -4.57
C GLY A 79 -13.68 0.90 -5.67
N LYS A 80 -14.31 -0.25 -5.41
CA LYS A 80 -14.40 -1.39 -6.35
C LYS A 80 -15.10 -1.12 -7.69
N LYS A 81 -15.77 0.04 -7.81
CA LYS A 81 -16.47 0.52 -9.02
C LYS A 81 -15.74 1.65 -9.75
N ALA A 82 -14.53 2.00 -9.31
CA ALA A 82 -13.76 3.07 -9.93
C ALA A 82 -13.33 2.73 -11.36
N ASP A 83 -12.98 3.76 -12.13
CA ASP A 83 -12.32 3.60 -13.41
C ASP A 83 -10.82 3.30 -13.20
N PHE A 84 -10.42 2.10 -13.62
CA PHE A 84 -9.05 1.62 -13.47
C PHE A 84 -8.10 2.06 -14.60
N ALA A 85 -8.59 2.76 -15.61
CA ALA A 85 -7.75 3.22 -16.73
C ALA A 85 -6.60 4.12 -16.24
N GLY A 86 -5.39 3.88 -16.74
CA GLY A 86 -4.20 4.69 -16.41
C GLY A 86 -3.48 4.32 -15.11
N TYR A 87 -4.04 3.45 -14.26
CA TYR A 87 -3.25 2.86 -13.17
C TYR A 87 -2.28 1.82 -13.72
N LYS A 88 -1.05 1.81 -13.20
CA LYS A 88 -0.03 0.81 -13.48
C LYS A 88 -0.05 -0.33 -12.47
N LEU A 89 -0.42 -0.05 -11.22
CA LEU A 89 -0.54 -1.02 -10.14
C LEU A 89 -1.88 -0.84 -9.42
N ILE A 90 -2.61 -1.94 -9.26
CA ILE A 90 -3.85 -2.03 -8.50
C ILE A 90 -3.61 -2.96 -7.32
N ILE A 91 -3.81 -2.46 -6.11
CA ILE A 91 -3.61 -3.20 -4.86
C ILE A 91 -4.98 -3.48 -4.25
N VAL A 92 -5.24 -4.75 -3.96
CA VAL A 92 -6.48 -5.22 -3.30
C VAL A 92 -6.09 -5.83 -1.96
N PRO A 93 -6.12 -5.08 -0.84
CA PRO A 93 -5.59 -5.56 0.44
C PRO A 93 -6.27 -6.82 0.96
N SER A 94 -7.60 -6.83 0.95
CA SER A 94 -8.41 -7.97 1.39
C SER A 94 -9.87 -7.74 1.00
N PHE A 95 -10.29 -8.25 -0.15
CA PHE A 95 -11.69 -8.14 -0.58
C PHE A 95 -12.38 -9.48 -0.44
N VAL A 96 -12.96 -9.74 0.73
CA VAL A 96 -13.64 -11.01 1.06
C VAL A 96 -14.61 -11.43 -0.05
N HIS A 97 -15.37 -10.48 -0.60
CA HIS A 97 -16.07 -10.64 -1.87
C HIS A 97 -15.45 -9.76 -2.96
N LEU A 98 -15.01 -10.37 -4.05
CA LEU A 98 -14.58 -9.69 -5.26
C LEU A 98 -15.42 -10.15 -6.44
N GLU A 99 -16.21 -9.23 -7.00
CA GLU A 99 -17.05 -9.50 -8.17
C GLU A 99 -16.19 -9.80 -9.41
N THR A 100 -16.59 -10.82 -10.17
CA THR A 100 -15.90 -11.22 -11.41
C THR A 100 -15.78 -10.06 -12.40
N ASP A 101 -16.81 -9.22 -12.53
CA ASP A 101 -16.79 -8.08 -13.45
C ASP A 101 -15.82 -6.98 -12.99
N THR A 102 -15.72 -6.73 -11.68
CA THR A 102 -14.69 -5.84 -11.14
C THR A 102 -13.30 -6.40 -11.43
N PHE A 103 -13.08 -7.69 -11.22
CA PHE A 103 -11.80 -8.33 -11.53
C PHE A 103 -11.45 -8.24 -13.02
N LYS A 104 -12.40 -8.53 -13.91
CA LYS A 104 -12.21 -8.37 -15.37
C LYS A 104 -11.86 -6.93 -15.76
N LYS A 105 -12.46 -5.92 -15.12
CA LYS A 105 -12.11 -4.51 -15.36
C LYS A 105 -10.69 -4.18 -14.92
N MET A 106 -10.24 -4.71 -13.77
CA MET A 106 -8.85 -4.55 -13.31
C MET A 106 -7.86 -5.20 -14.29
N VAL A 107 -8.16 -6.42 -14.77
CA VAL A 107 -7.33 -7.11 -15.75
C VAL A 107 -7.29 -6.34 -17.08
N SER A 108 -8.46 -5.90 -17.55
CA SER A 108 -8.59 -5.21 -18.84
C SER A 108 -7.95 -3.82 -18.86
N SER A 109 -7.68 -3.21 -17.70
CA SER A 109 -6.94 -1.93 -17.63
C SER A 109 -5.45 -2.10 -17.98
N GLY A 110 -4.93 -3.33 -17.97
CA GLY A 110 -3.52 -3.63 -18.20
C GLY A 110 -2.62 -3.36 -16.99
N ALA A 111 -3.18 -2.93 -15.86
CA ALA A 111 -2.45 -2.74 -14.63
C ALA A 111 -1.94 -4.08 -14.08
N LYS A 112 -0.81 -4.05 -13.36
CA LYS A 112 -0.44 -5.16 -12.48
C LYS A 112 -1.38 -5.18 -11.28
N ILE A 113 -1.73 -6.37 -10.82
CA ILE A 113 -2.63 -6.56 -9.69
C ILE A 113 -1.85 -7.24 -8.57
N LEU A 114 -1.91 -6.69 -7.36
CA LEU A 114 -1.47 -7.33 -6.12
C LEU A 114 -2.68 -7.52 -5.22
N ALA A 115 -3.12 -8.76 -5.06
CA ALA A 115 -4.15 -9.12 -4.10
C ALA A 115 -3.54 -9.63 -2.80
N GLY A 116 -4.09 -9.19 -1.68
CA GLY A 116 -3.77 -9.66 -0.35
C GLY A 116 -4.69 -10.79 0.11
N PRO A 117 -4.45 -11.31 1.33
CA PRO A 117 -5.16 -12.46 1.86
C PRO A 117 -6.67 -12.23 1.97
N ARG A 118 -7.43 -13.33 1.96
CA ARG A 118 -8.90 -13.40 2.00
C ARG A 118 -9.61 -12.81 0.78
N THR A 119 -8.88 -12.37 -0.24
CA THR A 119 -9.49 -11.81 -1.44
C THR A 119 -10.23 -12.91 -2.21
N GLY A 120 -11.54 -12.73 -2.43
CA GLY A 120 -12.41 -13.67 -3.15
C GLY A 120 -12.86 -14.90 -2.36
N LEU A 121 -12.70 -14.88 -1.03
CA LEU A 121 -13.05 -16.00 -0.17
C LEU A 121 -14.57 -16.29 -0.14
N LYS A 122 -15.42 -15.26 -0.28
CA LYS A 122 -16.88 -15.38 -0.18
C LYS A 122 -17.61 -14.75 -1.36
N ASN A 123 -18.81 -15.26 -1.63
CA ASN A 123 -19.76 -14.63 -2.51
C ASN A 123 -20.59 -13.55 -1.78
N ARG A 124 -21.43 -12.83 -2.53
CA ARG A 124 -22.31 -11.77 -2.02
C ARG A 124 -23.29 -12.22 -0.93
N ASN A 125 -23.58 -13.52 -0.85
CA ASN A 125 -24.47 -14.12 0.15
C ASN A 125 -23.69 -14.64 1.37
N PHE A 126 -22.43 -14.23 1.52
CA PHE A 126 -21.54 -14.62 2.63
C PHE A 126 -21.22 -16.12 2.70
N GLN A 127 -21.24 -16.82 1.56
CA GLN A 127 -20.89 -18.24 1.47
C GLN A 127 -19.56 -18.45 0.76
N ILE A 128 -18.88 -19.54 1.10
CA ILE A 128 -17.69 -20.01 0.38
C ILE A 128 -18.14 -20.49 -1.02
N PRO A 129 -17.59 -19.94 -2.13
CA PRO A 129 -17.93 -20.39 -3.47
C PRO A 129 -17.48 -21.85 -3.71
N GLU A 130 -18.23 -22.60 -4.53
CA GLU A 130 -17.84 -23.97 -4.92
C GLU A 130 -16.44 -24.00 -5.58
N ASN A 131 -16.14 -22.97 -6.36
CA ASN A 131 -14.81 -22.73 -6.92
C ASN A 131 -14.07 -21.69 -6.07
N LEU A 132 -13.22 -22.19 -5.18
CA LEU A 132 -12.31 -21.43 -4.29
C LEU A 132 -11.21 -20.63 -5.02
N SER A 133 -11.29 -20.52 -6.34
CA SER A 133 -10.33 -19.82 -7.17
C SER A 133 -10.98 -18.55 -7.71
N LEU A 134 -10.42 -17.40 -7.39
CA LEU A 134 -10.57 -16.25 -8.26
C LEU A 134 -9.83 -16.58 -9.55
N GLU A 135 -10.56 -17.12 -10.53
CA GLU A 135 -10.03 -17.45 -11.86
C GLU A 135 -9.29 -16.22 -12.41
N GLY A 136 -7.95 -16.29 -12.36
CA GLY A 136 -7.05 -15.22 -12.76
C GLY A 136 -6.00 -14.81 -11.73
N LEU A 137 -6.20 -14.99 -10.42
CA LEU A 137 -5.09 -14.84 -9.45
C LEU A 137 -4.32 -16.15 -9.24
N GLY A 138 -5.00 -17.27 -9.49
CA GLY A 138 -4.40 -18.61 -9.57
C GLY A 138 -3.81 -19.13 -8.26
N TYR A 139 -4.45 -18.77 -7.14
CA TYR A 139 -4.25 -19.40 -5.85
C TYR A 139 -5.58 -19.95 -5.34
N LYS A 140 -5.62 -21.25 -5.06
CA LYS A 140 -6.79 -21.96 -4.51
C LYS A 140 -6.54 -22.25 -3.04
N VAL A 141 -7.09 -21.41 -2.17
CA VAL A 141 -6.97 -21.56 -0.71
C VAL A 141 -7.70 -22.84 -0.27
N LYS A 142 -7.00 -23.73 0.42
CA LYS A 142 -7.53 -24.98 1.00
C LYS A 142 -7.70 -24.90 2.51
N ARG A 143 -6.84 -24.14 3.19
CA ARG A 143 -6.83 -23.97 4.64
C ARG A 143 -6.41 -22.56 4.98
N VAL A 144 -6.96 -22.03 6.06
CA VAL A 144 -6.53 -20.77 6.66
C VAL A 144 -6.05 -21.05 8.06
N ASP A 145 -4.96 -20.39 8.44
CA ASP A 145 -4.43 -20.40 9.79
C ASP A 145 -4.55 -18.98 10.33
N ALA A 146 -5.46 -18.81 11.28
CA ALA A 146 -5.56 -17.61 12.11
C ALA A 146 -4.45 -17.67 13.18
N LEU A 147 -3.48 -16.78 13.06
CA LEU A 147 -2.25 -16.84 13.86
C LEU A 147 -2.36 -15.90 15.07
N PRO A 148 -2.18 -16.38 16.32
CA PRO A 148 -2.03 -15.49 17.45
C PRO A 148 -0.72 -14.71 17.33
N TYR A 149 -0.67 -13.49 17.87
CA TYR A 149 0.52 -12.63 17.80
C TYR A 149 1.83 -13.32 18.26
N GLU A 150 1.74 -14.19 19.26
CA GLU A 150 2.90 -14.88 19.84
C GLU A 150 3.45 -16.04 19.00
N LEU A 151 2.69 -16.53 18.01
CA LEU A 151 3.08 -17.65 17.14
C LEU A 151 3.05 -17.25 15.65
N PRO A 152 3.93 -16.33 15.22
CA PRO A 152 4.09 -16.03 13.82
C PRO A 152 4.71 -17.21 13.07
N ILE A 153 4.55 -17.23 11.75
CA ILE A 153 5.21 -18.20 10.86
C ILE A 153 6.40 -17.51 10.22
N GLU A 154 7.60 -18.07 10.38
CA GLU A 154 8.80 -17.57 9.71
C GLU A 154 8.72 -17.87 8.21
N VAL A 155 9.08 -16.87 7.40
CA VAL A 155 9.08 -16.96 5.94
C VAL A 155 10.33 -16.32 5.35
N GLU A 156 10.70 -16.76 4.15
CA GLU A 156 11.79 -16.17 3.38
C GLU A 156 11.33 -15.93 1.95
N TRP A 157 11.58 -14.74 1.42
CA TRP A 157 11.27 -14.38 0.03
C TRP A 157 12.46 -13.64 -0.59
N LYS A 158 13.00 -14.18 -1.70
CA LYS A 158 14.17 -13.64 -2.42
C LYS A 158 15.37 -13.31 -1.49
N GLY A 159 15.64 -14.18 -0.51
CA GLY A 159 16.72 -14.03 0.46
C GLY A 159 16.40 -13.11 1.65
N GLN A 160 15.23 -12.47 1.66
CA GLN A 160 14.76 -11.67 2.79
C GLN A 160 13.91 -12.51 3.73
N LYS A 161 14.35 -12.58 4.98
CA LYS A 161 13.59 -13.20 6.07
C LYS A 161 12.54 -12.24 6.60
N GLY A 162 11.40 -12.78 6.99
CA GLY A 162 10.32 -12.07 7.63
C GLY A 162 9.32 -13.06 8.21
N LYS A 163 8.13 -12.57 8.54
CA LYS A 163 7.09 -13.38 9.19
C LYS A 163 5.73 -13.15 8.57
N PHE A 164 4.91 -14.19 8.56
CA PHE A 164 3.47 -14.04 8.56
C PHE A 164 2.96 -13.95 9.99
N HIS A 165 2.14 -12.92 10.25
CA HIS A 165 1.47 -12.69 11.52
C HIS A 165 -0.03 -12.52 11.27
N VAL A 166 -0.88 -12.79 12.25
CA VAL A 166 -2.36 -12.66 12.16
C VAL A 166 -3.04 -13.65 11.18
N TRP A 167 -2.50 -13.82 9.98
CA TRP A 167 -3.14 -14.60 8.92
C TRP A 167 -2.14 -15.31 8.01
N ARG A 168 -2.42 -16.59 7.73
CA ARG A 168 -1.75 -17.38 6.69
C ARG A 168 -2.78 -18.23 5.95
N GLU A 169 -2.56 -18.41 4.65
CA GLU A 169 -3.39 -19.23 3.77
C GLU A 169 -2.52 -20.30 3.11
N LEU A 170 -3.05 -21.51 3.09
CA LEU A 170 -2.40 -22.67 2.48
C LEU A 170 -3.28 -23.21 1.38
N GLY A 171 -2.69 -23.51 0.23
CA GLY A 171 -3.45 -23.78 -0.98
C GLY A 171 -2.55 -24.16 -2.15
N ASP A 172 -3.21 -24.43 -3.28
CA ASP A 172 -2.53 -24.77 -4.52
C ASP A 172 -2.32 -23.51 -5.36
N SER A 173 -1.13 -23.36 -5.93
CA SER A 173 -0.84 -22.33 -6.93
C SER A 173 -0.94 -22.93 -8.33
N SER A 174 -1.61 -22.25 -9.25
CA SER A 174 -1.53 -22.53 -10.69
C SER A 174 -0.45 -21.67 -11.38
N GLY A 175 0.14 -20.73 -10.66
CA GLY A 175 1.20 -19.84 -11.15
C GLY A 175 2.58 -20.17 -10.57
N ILE A 176 3.45 -19.18 -10.56
CA ILE A 176 4.79 -19.25 -9.96
C ILE A 176 4.65 -18.99 -8.46
N SER A 177 5.12 -19.92 -7.65
CA SER A 177 5.24 -19.76 -6.20
C SER A 177 6.58 -19.11 -5.85
N GLU A 178 6.56 -17.97 -5.17
CA GLU A 178 7.77 -17.24 -4.76
C GLU A 178 7.84 -17.14 -3.23
N GLY A 179 9.07 -17.30 -2.71
CA GLY A 179 9.31 -17.41 -1.27
C GLY A 179 8.74 -18.67 -0.66
N LYS A 180 9.10 -18.95 0.59
CA LYS A 180 8.64 -20.12 1.33
C LYS A 180 8.57 -19.84 2.83
N SER A 181 7.54 -20.38 3.48
CA SER A 181 7.51 -20.60 4.92
C SER A 181 8.41 -21.76 5.34
N GLU A 182 8.62 -21.93 6.64
CA GLU A 182 9.34 -23.07 7.21
C GLU A 182 8.76 -24.45 6.82
N ASP A 183 7.45 -24.53 6.57
CA ASP A 183 6.73 -25.72 6.11
C ASP A 183 6.58 -25.78 4.57
N GLY A 184 7.27 -24.90 3.83
CA GLY A 184 7.42 -24.99 2.38
C GLY A 184 6.31 -24.35 1.54
N PHE A 185 5.34 -23.68 2.15
CA PHE A 185 4.25 -23.00 1.44
C PHE A 185 4.68 -21.61 0.94
N PRO A 186 4.14 -21.13 -0.19
CA PRO A 186 4.56 -19.88 -0.79
C PRO A 186 4.25 -18.65 0.07
N VAL A 187 5.06 -17.60 -0.08
CA VAL A 187 4.76 -16.27 0.47
C VAL A 187 3.83 -15.50 -0.46
N ILE A 188 4.14 -15.54 -1.75
CA ILE A 188 3.38 -14.89 -2.80
C ILE A 188 3.31 -15.82 -4.01
N THR A 189 2.21 -15.77 -4.74
CA THR A 189 2.08 -16.43 -6.04
C THR A 189 1.92 -15.39 -7.13
N SER A 190 2.48 -15.65 -8.32
CA SER A 190 2.48 -14.74 -9.46
C SER A 190 2.37 -15.53 -10.78
N GLY A 191 2.44 -14.84 -11.92
CA GLY A 191 2.39 -15.48 -13.25
C GLY A 191 0.99 -15.75 -13.81
N ASN A 192 -0.07 -15.44 -13.06
CA ASN A 192 -1.44 -15.37 -13.57
C ASN A 192 -1.79 -13.91 -13.97
N GLN A 193 -3.07 -13.54 -13.98
CA GLN A 193 -3.53 -12.16 -14.23
C GLN A 193 -3.15 -11.18 -13.10
N GLY A 194 -2.65 -11.68 -11.97
CA GLY A 194 -2.15 -10.90 -10.85
C GLY A 194 -1.29 -11.71 -9.90
N SER A 195 -0.71 -11.03 -8.93
CA SER A 195 0.00 -11.61 -7.80
C SER A 195 -0.94 -11.76 -6.59
N TYR A 196 -0.76 -12.80 -5.78
CA TYR A 196 -1.55 -13.07 -4.57
C TYR A 196 -0.64 -13.33 -3.36
N LEU A 197 -0.83 -12.57 -2.28
CA LEU A 197 -0.14 -12.79 -1.01
C LEU A 197 -0.85 -13.87 -0.18
N CYS A 198 -0.12 -14.92 0.17
CA CYS A 198 -0.65 -16.10 0.86
C CYS A 198 -0.70 -15.90 2.40
N GLY A 199 -0.60 -14.68 2.89
CA GLY A 199 -0.59 -14.36 4.31
C GLY A 199 -0.43 -12.87 4.54
N TRP A 200 -0.37 -12.46 5.80
CA TRP A 200 -0.12 -11.08 6.20
C TRP A 200 1.35 -10.93 6.63
N PRO A 201 2.23 -10.44 5.73
CA PRO A 201 3.65 -10.24 6.02
C PRO A 201 3.89 -9.10 6.99
N ASP A 202 4.96 -9.21 7.78
CA ASP A 202 5.48 -8.08 8.55
C ASP A 202 5.83 -6.87 7.65
N GLU A 203 5.98 -5.71 8.28
CA GLU A 203 6.16 -4.43 7.58
C GLU A 203 7.39 -4.43 6.65
N ALA A 204 8.49 -5.03 7.07
CA ALA A 204 9.74 -5.04 6.30
C ALA A 204 9.60 -5.91 5.05
N LEU A 205 9.01 -7.08 5.19
CA LEU A 205 8.74 -8.00 4.09
C LEU A 205 7.68 -7.42 3.14
N LEU A 206 6.58 -6.85 3.66
CA LEU A 206 5.55 -6.20 2.84
C LEU A 206 6.12 -5.04 2.02
N SER A 207 6.95 -4.19 2.64
CA SER A 207 7.64 -3.09 1.95
C SER A 207 8.50 -3.58 0.79
N SER A 208 9.19 -4.70 0.97
CA SER A 208 10.11 -5.23 -0.03
C SER A 208 9.38 -5.93 -1.18
N ILE A 209 8.30 -6.65 -0.87
CA ILE A 209 7.37 -7.17 -1.87
C ILE A 209 6.73 -6.01 -2.64
N MET A 210 6.25 -4.98 -1.95
CA MET A 210 5.60 -3.83 -2.60
C MET A 210 6.56 -3.12 -3.56
N LYS A 211 7.83 -2.93 -3.16
CA LYS A 211 8.87 -2.38 -4.03
C LYS A 211 9.03 -3.19 -5.32
N GLU A 212 9.05 -4.51 -5.22
CA GLU A 212 9.12 -5.37 -6.40
C GLU A 212 7.87 -5.26 -7.27
N GLN A 213 6.67 -5.27 -6.67
CA GLN A 213 5.41 -5.14 -7.42
C GLN A 213 5.30 -3.78 -8.13
N MET A 214 5.76 -2.70 -7.49
CA MET A 214 5.91 -1.38 -8.12
C MET A 214 6.88 -1.43 -9.30
N THR A 215 8.03 -2.10 -9.15
CA THR A 215 9.03 -2.25 -10.22
C THR A 215 8.48 -3.06 -11.41
N ILE A 216 7.78 -4.17 -11.15
CA ILE A 216 7.10 -4.99 -12.17
C ILE A 216 6.00 -4.20 -12.90
N ALA A 217 5.36 -3.25 -12.23
CA ALA A 217 4.41 -2.32 -12.82
C ALA A 217 5.06 -1.19 -13.64
N GLY A 218 6.39 -1.17 -13.75
CA GLY A 218 7.13 -0.13 -14.48
C GLY A 218 7.26 1.19 -13.72
N LEU A 219 7.07 1.17 -12.40
CA LEU A 219 7.32 2.31 -11.52
C LEU A 219 8.79 2.29 -11.04
N LYS A 220 9.28 3.43 -10.55
CA LYS A 220 10.64 3.59 -10.06
C LYS A 220 10.63 3.85 -8.54
N PRO A 221 10.40 2.81 -7.71
CA PRO A 221 10.32 3.00 -6.26
C PRO A 221 11.65 3.45 -5.67
N ILE A 222 11.59 4.39 -4.73
CA ILE A 222 12.75 4.87 -3.97
C ILE A 222 12.42 4.64 -2.50
N THR A 223 13.18 3.76 -1.85
CA THR A 223 13.02 3.51 -0.41
C THR A 223 13.44 4.76 0.37
N LEU A 224 12.50 5.32 1.12
CA LEU A 224 12.69 6.50 1.93
C LEU A 224 13.19 6.12 3.33
N PRO A 225 13.95 7.00 4.00
CA PRO A 225 14.18 6.91 5.43
C PRO A 225 12.86 6.81 6.23
N GLU A 226 12.90 6.13 7.37
CA GLU A 226 11.74 5.68 8.17
C GLU A 226 10.61 6.71 8.32
N TYR A 227 10.95 7.99 8.56
CA TYR A 227 9.98 9.07 8.80
C TYR A 227 9.89 10.11 7.67
N LEU A 228 10.65 9.94 6.59
CA LEU A 228 10.56 10.81 5.43
C LEU A 228 9.43 10.34 4.52
N ARG A 229 8.53 11.25 4.14
CA ARG A 229 7.46 10.95 3.18
C ARG A 229 7.48 11.95 2.04
N VAL A 230 7.27 11.46 0.83
CA VAL A 230 7.09 12.29 -0.36
C VAL A 230 5.66 12.14 -0.89
N ARG A 231 5.11 13.22 -1.43
CA ARG A 231 3.91 13.21 -2.28
C ARG A 231 4.18 14.06 -3.52
N GLN A 232 3.76 13.56 -4.68
CA GLN A 232 3.81 14.34 -5.92
C GLN A 232 2.48 15.06 -6.16
N ARG A 233 2.55 16.31 -6.63
CA ARG A 233 1.43 17.09 -7.15
C ARG A 233 1.92 17.80 -8.41
N GLY A 234 1.52 17.32 -9.59
CA GLY A 234 2.02 17.82 -10.87
C GLY A 234 3.52 17.61 -11.04
N ASP A 235 4.26 18.70 -11.17
CA ASP A 235 5.74 18.76 -11.22
C ASP A 235 6.37 19.12 -9.87
N LEU A 236 5.61 19.12 -8.77
CA LEU A 236 6.12 19.39 -7.44
C LEU A 236 6.15 18.12 -6.57
N LEU A 237 7.25 17.93 -5.86
CA LEU A 237 7.44 16.91 -4.83
C LEU A 237 7.46 17.57 -3.46
N PHE A 238 6.53 17.16 -2.59
CA PHE A 238 6.41 17.62 -1.22
C PHE A 238 7.00 16.57 -0.29
N PHE A 239 8.10 16.92 0.36
CA PHE A 239 8.73 16.10 1.39
C PHE A 239 8.32 16.59 2.78
N THR A 240 8.08 15.65 3.68
CA THR A 240 7.82 15.93 5.10
C THR A 240 8.64 14.97 5.96
N ASN A 241 9.38 15.51 6.94
CA ASN A 241 10.11 14.72 7.92
C ASN A 241 9.32 14.64 9.23
N TYR A 242 8.68 13.49 9.48
CA TYR A 242 7.97 13.23 10.74
C TYR A 242 8.89 12.79 11.89
N GLY A 243 10.19 12.63 11.62
CA GLY A 243 11.16 12.05 12.53
C GLY A 243 11.74 13.06 13.49
N LYS A 244 12.40 12.55 14.54
CA LYS A 244 13.05 13.37 15.58
C LYS A 244 14.46 13.85 15.23
N LYS A 245 14.98 13.43 14.07
CA LYS A 245 16.35 13.69 13.63
C LYS A 245 16.33 14.33 12.24
N ASN A 246 17.42 15.02 11.90
CA ASN A 246 17.61 15.47 10.54
C ASN A 246 17.67 14.26 9.59
N VAL A 247 17.21 14.47 8.36
CA VAL A 247 17.19 13.45 7.32
C VAL A 247 17.49 14.07 5.97
N ASP A 248 18.27 13.38 5.15
CA ASP A 248 18.54 13.81 3.79
C ASP A 248 17.49 13.23 2.83
N ILE A 249 16.97 14.08 1.95
CA ILE A 249 16.20 13.63 0.79
C ILE A 249 17.13 12.81 -0.12
N PRO A 250 16.77 11.58 -0.53
CA PRO A 250 17.61 10.76 -1.39
C PRO A 250 18.00 11.44 -2.70
N ASP A 251 19.25 11.25 -3.15
CA ASP A 251 19.81 11.85 -4.38
C ASP A 251 19.05 11.49 -5.67
N ALA A 252 18.26 10.42 -5.63
CA ALA A 252 17.37 10.03 -6.72
C ALA A 252 16.28 11.08 -6.99
N PHE A 253 15.97 11.96 -6.04
CA PHE A 253 15.08 13.10 -6.23
C PHE A 253 15.89 14.34 -6.60
N GLN A 254 15.77 14.76 -7.85
CA GLN A 254 16.47 15.91 -8.42
C GLN A 254 15.47 16.98 -8.84
N GLY A 255 15.88 18.25 -8.76
CA GLY A 255 15.04 19.38 -9.12
C GLY A 255 15.47 20.67 -8.44
N GLU A 256 14.70 21.73 -8.68
CA GLU A 256 14.86 23.03 -8.02
C GLU A 256 14.17 23.00 -6.65
N ILE A 257 14.88 23.37 -5.58
CA ILE A 257 14.27 23.52 -4.25
C ILE A 257 13.55 24.86 -4.20
N LEU A 258 12.22 24.83 -4.14
CA LEU A 258 11.37 26.02 -4.01
C LEU A 258 11.18 26.45 -2.55
N LEU A 259 11.22 25.50 -1.63
CA LEU A 259 11.06 25.71 -0.19
C LEU A 259 11.86 24.67 0.58
N GLY A 260 12.49 25.08 1.69
CA GLY A 260 13.20 24.18 2.61
C GLY A 260 14.62 23.84 2.14
N SER A 261 15.12 22.67 2.56
CA SER A 261 16.47 22.20 2.26
C SER A 261 16.55 20.68 2.16
N LYS A 262 17.50 20.18 1.38
CA LYS A 262 17.69 18.74 1.17
C LYS A 262 17.99 17.97 2.46
N ASN A 263 18.79 18.56 3.35
CA ASN A 263 18.91 18.11 4.75
C ASN A 263 17.75 18.72 5.53
N MET A 264 16.72 17.94 5.78
CA MET A 264 15.49 18.38 6.45
C MET A 264 15.62 18.23 7.95
N LYS A 265 15.23 19.26 8.71
CA LYS A 265 15.18 19.17 10.18
C LYS A 265 14.00 18.33 10.65
N GLN A 266 13.92 18.08 11.96
CA GLN A 266 12.71 17.51 12.56
C GLN A 266 11.49 18.38 12.25
N ALA A 267 10.37 17.74 11.91
CA ALA A 267 9.07 18.38 11.64
C ALA A 267 9.13 19.44 10.52
N ASP A 268 9.99 19.22 9.52
CA ASP A 268 10.25 20.16 8.43
C ASP A 268 9.59 19.72 7.12
N VAL A 269 9.46 20.67 6.19
CA VAL A 269 8.89 20.48 4.85
C VAL A 269 9.86 20.99 3.80
N THR A 270 9.98 20.27 2.69
CA THR A 270 10.78 20.70 1.54
C THR A 270 10.01 20.44 0.26
N ILE A 271 10.02 21.42 -0.65
CA ILE A 271 9.32 21.35 -1.92
C ILE A 271 10.35 21.42 -3.05
N ILE A 272 10.37 20.38 -3.88
CA ILE A 272 11.25 20.26 -5.03
C ILE A 272 10.40 20.29 -6.31
N LYS A 273 10.76 21.15 -7.26
CA LYS A 273 10.19 21.15 -8.62
C LYS A 273 11.03 20.26 -9.53
N ILE A 274 10.41 19.25 -10.14
CA ILE A 274 11.09 18.34 -11.07
C ILE A 274 11.05 18.90 -12.49
N ASN A 275 12.16 18.76 -13.22
CA ASN A 275 12.20 19.05 -14.65
C ASN A 275 11.61 17.84 -15.39
N ARG A 276 10.46 18.04 -16.05
CA ARG A 276 9.85 17.02 -16.92
C ARG A 276 10.54 16.96 -18.26
#